data_AF-A0A7V1TT60-F1
#
_entry.id   AF-A0A7V1TT60-F1
#
_cell.length_a   1.000
_cell.length_b   1.000
_cell.length_c   1.000
_cell.angle_alpha   90.00
_cell.angle_beta   90.00
_cell.angle_gamma   90.00
#
_symmetry.space_group_name_H-M   'P 1'
#
loop_
_entity.id
_entity.type
_entity.pdbx_description
1 polymer ?
#
loop_
_entity_poly.entity_id
_entity_poly.type
_entity_poly.pdbx_seq_one_letter_code
_entity_poly.pdbx_strand_id
1 'polypeptide(L)'
;MHRKILLFISIVCSTIAQEKESCVLQELVNRNKNITQAARLVGISPRLVAAVIYAERLRNVHWDDTILDEVLARNGYNSSVGFAQIKVNTAFWIEEQLHTPEGTYFLGKQIQSLFSRSRSREALVKKLTVDSLNIHYCAVYLAMIKKRWNEAGYFFTPFNETGLLATLFSLGIVKLSGEERLPHANAAMNKFGETAQRFYNGFELREKFGE
;
A
#
# COMPACT_ATOMS: atom_id res chain seq x y z
N MET A 1 3.38 -43.05 12.37
CA MET A 1 2.08 -42.37 12.15
C MET A 1 2.20 -40.84 12.10
N HIS A 2 2.94 -40.20 13.02
CA HIS A 2 3.07 -38.73 13.10
C HIS A 2 3.73 -38.06 11.87
N ARG A 3 4.74 -38.68 11.24
CA ARG A 3 5.38 -38.13 10.02
C ARG A 3 4.45 -38.00 8.82
N LYS A 4 3.47 -38.91 8.66
CA LYS A 4 2.51 -38.86 7.54
C LYS A 4 1.46 -37.76 7.73
N ILE A 5 1.08 -37.47 8.98
CA ILE A 5 0.14 -36.40 9.33
C ILE A 5 0.80 -35.02 9.14
N LEU A 6 2.05 -34.84 9.58
CA LEU A 6 2.81 -33.61 9.34
C LEU A 6 3.02 -33.32 7.84
N LEU A 7 3.31 -34.35 7.04
CA LEU A 7 3.46 -34.19 5.60
C LEU A 7 2.15 -33.75 4.93
N PHE A 8 1.02 -34.36 5.35
CA PHE A 8 -0.30 -34.02 4.81
C PHE A 8 -0.73 -32.60 5.19
N ILE A 9 -0.51 -32.18 6.44
CA ILE A 9 -0.78 -30.80 6.89
C ILE A 9 0.08 -29.80 6.11
N SER A 10 1.37 -30.10 5.88
CA SER A 10 2.26 -29.22 5.11
C SER A 10 1.80 -29.06 3.67
N ILE A 11 1.32 -30.13 3.02
CA ILE A 11 0.82 -30.07 1.63
C ILE A 11 -0.45 -29.21 1.56
N VAL A 12 -1.41 -29.44 2.47
CA VAL A 12 -2.68 -28.70 2.49
C VAL A 12 -2.46 -27.21 2.81
N CYS A 13 -1.56 -26.86 3.73
CA CYS A 13 -1.23 -25.46 3.99
C CYS A 13 -0.56 -24.79 2.78
N SER A 14 0.24 -25.53 2.02
CA SER A 14 0.93 -24.98 0.83
C SER A 14 -0.04 -24.70 -0.31
N THR A 15 -1.05 -25.55 -0.53
CA THR A 15 -2.07 -25.34 -1.57
C THR A 15 -2.95 -24.13 -1.28
N ILE A 16 -3.39 -23.96 -0.02
CA ILE A 16 -4.22 -22.80 0.38
C ILE A 16 -3.45 -21.48 0.23
N ALA A 17 -2.16 -21.47 0.58
CA ALA A 17 -1.31 -20.29 0.40
C ALA A 17 -1.16 -19.93 -1.09
N GLN A 18 -0.91 -20.93 -1.94
CA GLN A 18 -0.76 -20.74 -3.39
C GLN A 18 -2.06 -20.26 -4.06
N GLU A 19 -3.21 -20.78 -3.64
CA GLU A 19 -4.53 -20.31 -4.10
C GLU A 19 -4.77 -18.85 -3.74
N LYS A 20 -4.43 -18.46 -2.50
CA LYS A 20 -4.53 -17.06 -2.06
C LYS A 20 -3.65 -16.14 -2.91
N GLU A 21 -2.38 -16.49 -3.11
CA GLU A 21 -1.46 -15.69 -3.94
C GLU A 21 -1.98 -15.53 -5.37
N SER A 22 -2.51 -16.61 -5.96
CA SER A 22 -3.08 -16.61 -7.31
C SER A 22 -4.31 -15.70 -7.41
N CYS A 23 -5.20 -15.73 -6.41
CA CYS A 23 -6.37 -14.87 -6.35
C CYS A 23 -5.98 -13.39 -6.25
N VAL A 24 -5.04 -13.05 -5.37
CA VAL A 24 -4.53 -11.68 -5.23
C VAL A 24 -3.89 -11.19 -6.54
N LEU A 25 -3.10 -12.04 -7.20
CA LEU A 25 -2.51 -11.72 -8.49
C LEU A 25 -3.57 -11.42 -9.55
N GLN A 26 -4.62 -12.24 -9.64
CA GLN A 26 -5.71 -12.01 -10.59
C GLN A 26 -6.41 -10.68 -10.32
N GLU A 27 -6.67 -10.33 -9.05
CA GLU A 27 -7.28 -9.07 -8.68
C GLU A 27 -6.42 -7.85 -9.01
N LEU A 28 -5.09 -7.99 -8.89
CA LEU A 28 -4.14 -6.96 -9.34
C LEU A 28 -4.21 -6.79 -10.85
N VAL A 29 -4.23 -7.87 -11.62
CA VAL A 29 -4.35 -7.84 -13.08
C VAL A 29 -5.65 -7.17 -13.52
N ASN A 30 -6.77 -7.51 -12.88
CA ASN A 30 -8.08 -6.90 -13.13
C ASN A 30 -8.06 -5.37 -12.92
N ARG A 31 -7.17 -4.88 -12.05
CA ARG A 31 -7.01 -3.46 -11.70
C ARG A 31 -5.75 -2.82 -12.29
N ASN A 32 -5.06 -3.49 -13.21
CA ASN A 32 -3.78 -3.01 -13.76
C ASN A 32 -3.88 -1.58 -14.34
N LYS A 33 -4.97 -1.27 -15.04
CA LYS A 33 -5.21 0.09 -15.57
C LYS A 33 -5.22 1.15 -14.47
N ASN A 34 -5.90 0.89 -13.35
CA ASN A 34 -5.98 1.82 -12.22
C ASN A 34 -4.61 1.97 -11.54
N ILE A 35 -3.89 0.85 -11.35
CA ILE A 35 -2.53 0.84 -10.77
C ILE A 35 -1.57 1.64 -11.65
N THR A 36 -1.56 1.38 -12.95
CA THR A 36 -0.70 2.06 -13.91
C THR A 36 -1.00 3.55 -13.97
N GLN A 37 -2.29 3.93 -14.00
CA GLN A 37 -2.69 5.34 -13.99
C GLN A 37 -2.25 6.05 -12.70
N ALA A 38 -2.53 5.46 -11.54
CA ALA A 38 -2.17 6.03 -10.25
C ALA A 38 -0.66 6.22 -10.10
N ALA A 39 0.13 5.22 -10.52
CA ALA A 39 1.59 5.27 -10.45
C ALA A 39 2.18 6.35 -11.37
N ARG A 40 1.67 6.43 -12.62
CA ARG A 40 2.09 7.47 -13.59
C ARG A 40 1.81 8.88 -13.11
N LEU A 41 0.67 9.10 -12.43
CA LEU A 41 0.31 10.43 -11.91
C LEU A 41 1.37 10.99 -10.97
N VAL A 42 2.01 10.14 -10.17
CA VAL A 42 2.99 10.56 -9.16
C VAL A 42 4.43 10.16 -9.51
N GLY A 43 4.66 9.70 -10.75
CA GLY A 43 6.00 9.39 -11.25
C GLY A 43 6.69 8.22 -10.55
N ILE A 44 5.94 7.20 -10.11
CA ILE A 44 6.51 5.97 -9.54
C ILE A 44 6.18 4.75 -10.39
N SER A 45 6.88 3.63 -10.13
CA SER A 45 6.65 2.38 -10.88
C SER A 45 5.27 1.79 -10.58
N PRO A 46 4.46 1.40 -11.59
CA PRO A 46 3.24 0.62 -11.38
C PRO A 46 3.50 -0.68 -10.61
N ARG A 47 4.66 -1.28 -10.85
CA ARG A 47 5.10 -2.52 -10.19
C ARG A 47 5.33 -2.32 -8.70
N LEU A 48 5.83 -1.16 -8.29
CA LEU A 48 5.97 -0.79 -6.88
C LEU A 48 4.59 -0.74 -6.20
N VAL A 49 3.62 -0.05 -6.81
CA VAL A 49 2.25 0.06 -6.28
C VAL A 49 1.60 -1.32 -6.18
N ALA A 50 1.70 -2.15 -7.23
CA ALA A 50 1.17 -3.51 -7.24
C ALA A 50 1.80 -4.38 -6.13
N ALA A 51 3.12 -4.26 -5.91
CA ALA A 51 3.81 -5.05 -4.90
C ALA A 51 3.44 -4.69 -3.46
N VAL A 52 3.18 -3.41 -3.19
CA VAL A 52 2.69 -2.96 -1.89
C VAL A 52 1.27 -3.48 -1.64
N ILE A 53 0.38 -3.39 -2.63
CA ILE A 53 -0.99 -3.90 -2.53
C ILE A 53 -1.00 -5.42 -2.34
N TYR A 54 -0.15 -6.14 -3.07
CA TYR A 54 0.01 -7.59 -2.92
C TYR A 54 0.34 -7.97 -1.47
N ALA A 55 1.34 -7.30 -0.88
CA ALA A 55 1.75 -7.56 0.50
C ALA A 55 0.62 -7.26 1.51
N GLU A 56 -0.19 -6.21 1.31
CA GLU A 56 -1.39 -5.96 2.13
C GLU A 56 -2.41 -7.09 2.03
N ARG A 57 -2.72 -7.54 0.80
CA ARG A 57 -3.75 -8.56 0.55
C ARG A 57 -3.33 -9.95 1.00
N LEU A 58 -2.04 -10.26 1.02
CA LEU A 58 -1.55 -11.50 1.64
C LEU A 58 -1.66 -11.47 3.16
N ARG A 59 -1.48 -10.32 3.81
CA ARG A 59 -1.60 -10.21 5.26
C ARG A 59 -3.05 -10.24 5.73
N ASN A 60 -3.98 -9.66 4.97
CA ASN A 60 -5.39 -9.66 5.34
C ASN A 60 -6.05 -10.98 4.90
N VAL A 61 -6.40 -11.83 5.87
CA VAL A 61 -6.93 -13.20 5.63
C VAL A 61 -8.41 -13.16 5.20
N HIS A 62 -9.15 -12.13 5.60
CA HIS A 62 -10.58 -11.94 5.35
C HIS A 62 -10.83 -10.67 4.51
N TRP A 63 -10.15 -10.57 3.37
CA TRP A 63 -10.22 -9.37 2.53
C TRP A 63 -11.58 -9.18 1.83
N ASP A 64 -12.45 -10.20 1.91
CA ASP A 64 -13.85 -10.22 1.47
C ASP A 64 -14.82 -9.60 2.49
N ASP A 65 -14.41 -9.43 3.75
CA ASP A 65 -15.17 -8.73 4.81
C ASP A 65 -15.11 -7.19 4.67
N THR A 66 -15.07 -6.67 3.44
CA THR A 66 -15.06 -5.23 3.13
C THR A 66 -16.22 -4.48 3.79
N ILE A 67 -17.36 -5.16 3.95
CA ILE A 67 -18.55 -4.59 4.59
C ILE A 67 -18.32 -4.33 6.08
N LEU A 68 -17.69 -5.26 6.81
CA LEU A 68 -17.42 -5.09 8.24
C LEU A 68 -16.37 -4.01 8.47
N ASP A 69 -15.31 -3.99 7.65
CA ASP A 69 -14.27 -2.95 7.69
C ASP A 69 -14.86 -1.56 7.42
N GLU A 70 -15.76 -1.43 6.46
CA GLU A 70 -16.49 -0.18 6.19
C GLU A 70 -17.37 0.26 7.36
N VAL A 71 -18.12 -0.68 7.96
CA VAL A 71 -19.00 -0.40 9.10
C VAL A 71 -18.18 0.04 10.31
N LEU A 72 -17.10 -0.66 10.64
CA LEU A 72 -16.19 -0.28 11.72
C LEU A 72 -15.51 1.07 11.44
N ALA A 73 -15.08 1.31 10.20
CA ALA A 73 -14.49 2.57 9.79
C ALA A 73 -15.46 3.74 9.98
N ARG A 74 -16.72 3.60 9.57
CA ARG A 74 -17.77 4.63 9.76
C ARG A 74 -18.07 4.87 11.23
N ASN A 75 -17.96 3.85 12.07
CA ASN A 75 -18.16 3.94 13.53
C ASN A 75 -16.92 4.44 14.30
N GLY A 76 -15.91 5.01 13.62
CA GLY A 76 -14.78 5.69 14.25
C GLY A 76 -13.51 4.86 14.44
N TYR A 77 -13.53 3.57 14.11
CA TYR A 77 -12.32 2.73 14.17
C TYR A 77 -11.37 3.05 13.00
N ASN A 78 -10.06 3.09 13.25
CA ASN A 78 -9.04 3.35 12.22
C ASN A 78 -8.75 2.11 11.35
N SER A 79 -9.80 1.58 10.72
CA SER A 79 -9.72 0.42 9.83
C SER A 79 -9.06 0.77 8.50
N SER A 80 -8.49 -0.25 7.85
CA SER A 80 -8.03 -0.21 6.47
C SER A 80 -9.21 -0.42 5.54
N VAL A 81 -9.38 0.42 4.53
CA VAL A 81 -10.53 0.39 3.62
C VAL A 81 -10.07 0.19 2.18
N GLY A 82 -10.87 -0.55 1.42
CA GLY A 82 -10.72 -0.74 -0.03
C GLY A 82 -9.58 -1.67 -0.45
N PHE A 83 -9.35 -1.75 -1.75
CA PHE A 83 -8.47 -2.74 -2.36
C PHE A 83 -7.00 -2.66 -1.90
N ALA A 84 -6.45 -1.45 -1.84
CA ALA A 84 -5.10 -1.16 -1.34
C ALA A 84 -5.02 -1.01 0.19
N GLN A 85 -6.13 -1.26 0.91
CA GLN A 85 -6.16 -1.35 2.37
C GLN A 85 -5.62 -0.09 3.10
N ILE A 86 -6.06 1.09 2.64
CA ILE A 86 -5.63 2.38 3.20
C ILE A 86 -6.36 2.65 4.51
N LYS A 87 -5.60 2.92 5.58
CA LYS A 87 -6.17 3.35 6.87
C LYS A 87 -6.84 4.71 6.73
N VAL A 88 -8.02 4.89 7.31
CA VAL A 88 -8.77 6.15 7.21
C VAL A 88 -7.97 7.34 7.73
N ASN A 89 -7.25 7.21 8.85
CA ASN A 89 -6.43 8.31 9.37
C ASN A 89 -5.24 8.63 8.46
N THR A 90 -4.68 7.62 7.78
CA THR A 90 -3.64 7.84 6.76
C THR A 90 -4.20 8.61 5.57
N ALA A 91 -5.42 8.28 5.12
CA ALA A 91 -6.06 9.00 4.02
C ALA A 91 -6.38 10.46 4.39
N PHE A 92 -6.84 10.73 5.63
CA PHE A 92 -6.99 12.11 6.13
C PHE A 92 -5.67 12.85 6.11
N TRP A 93 -4.62 12.22 6.63
CA TRP A 93 -3.29 12.81 6.65
C TRP A 93 -2.79 13.13 5.23
N ILE A 94 -3.03 12.25 4.25
CA ILE A 94 -2.70 12.49 2.83
C ILE A 94 -3.46 13.70 2.28
N GLU A 95 -4.78 13.78 2.49
CA GLU A 95 -5.58 14.92 2.01
C GLU A 95 -5.09 16.23 2.63
N GLU A 96 -4.74 16.24 3.92
CA GLU A 96 -4.20 17.42 4.59
C GLU A 96 -2.85 17.84 3.98
N GLN A 97 -1.90 16.92 3.85
CA GLN A 97 -0.58 17.23 3.28
C GLN A 97 -0.63 17.70 1.82
N LEU A 98 -1.53 17.15 1.01
CA LEU A 98 -1.72 17.62 -0.37
C LEU A 98 -2.24 19.06 -0.43
N HIS A 99 -2.75 19.61 0.67
CA HIS A 99 -3.28 20.97 0.75
C HIS A 99 -2.47 21.85 1.69
N THR A 100 -1.24 21.47 2.02
CA THR A 100 -0.28 22.30 2.75
C THR A 100 0.91 22.54 1.82
N PRO A 101 0.87 23.56 0.95
CA PRO A 101 1.90 23.77 -0.09
C PRO A 101 3.33 23.91 0.44
N GLU A 102 3.48 24.44 1.64
CA GLU A 102 4.76 24.63 2.34
C GLU A 102 5.22 23.37 3.09
N GLY A 103 4.40 22.32 3.10
CA GLY A 103 4.64 21.07 3.80
C GLY A 103 5.67 20.18 3.11
N THR A 104 6.45 19.45 3.90
CA THR A 104 7.49 18.52 3.42
C THR A 104 6.95 17.40 2.54
N TYR A 105 5.67 17.05 2.68
CA TYR A 105 5.02 15.98 1.91
C TYR A 105 4.18 16.48 0.73
N PHE A 106 4.15 17.79 0.46
CA PHE A 106 3.39 18.32 -0.66
C PHE A 106 3.97 17.84 -2.00
N LEU A 107 3.11 17.30 -2.88
CA LEU A 107 3.50 16.74 -4.19
C LEU A 107 3.25 17.70 -5.36
N GLY A 108 2.89 18.95 -5.08
CA GLY A 108 2.63 19.96 -6.12
C GLY A 108 1.14 20.13 -6.46
N LYS A 109 0.83 21.27 -7.09
CA LYS A 109 -0.54 21.71 -7.39
C LYS A 109 -1.30 20.77 -8.33
N GLN A 110 -0.58 20.10 -9.23
CA GLN A 110 -1.19 19.13 -10.15
C GLN A 110 -1.80 17.97 -9.36
N ILE A 111 -1.07 17.38 -8.42
CA ILE A 111 -1.58 16.28 -7.59
C ILE A 111 -2.67 16.79 -6.64
N GLN A 112 -2.46 17.95 -6.02
CA GLN A 112 -3.46 18.59 -5.16
C GLN A 112 -4.83 18.71 -5.85
N SER A 113 -4.87 19.17 -7.11
CA SER A 113 -6.14 19.35 -7.83
C SER A 113 -6.96 18.07 -8.05
N LEU A 114 -6.33 16.89 -7.94
CA LEU A 114 -6.98 15.59 -8.12
C LEU A 114 -7.60 15.05 -6.83
N PHE A 115 -7.25 15.62 -5.68
CA PHE A 115 -7.74 15.19 -4.37
C PHE A 115 -8.42 16.35 -3.69
N SER A 116 -9.73 16.27 -3.50
CA SER A 116 -10.46 17.21 -2.63
C SER A 116 -10.34 16.80 -1.18
N ARG A 117 -10.25 17.76 -0.24
CA ARG A 117 -10.42 17.46 1.19
C ARG A 117 -11.82 16.91 1.47
N SER A 118 -11.90 15.83 2.22
CA SER A 118 -13.15 15.24 2.69
C SER A 118 -13.69 16.04 3.87
N ARG A 119 -14.97 16.39 3.81
CA ARG A 119 -15.65 17.18 4.86
C ARG A 119 -16.04 16.35 6.08
N SER A 120 -16.01 15.03 5.97
CA SER A 120 -16.31 14.10 7.06
C SER A 120 -15.59 12.76 6.85
N ARG A 121 -15.55 11.95 7.91
CA ARG A 121 -14.98 10.60 7.88
C ARG A 121 -15.74 9.68 6.92
N GLU A 122 -17.06 9.77 6.91
CA GLU A 122 -17.94 8.97 6.05
C GLU A 122 -17.70 9.29 4.58
N ALA A 123 -17.53 10.58 4.24
CA ALA A 123 -17.19 11.01 2.90
C ALA A 123 -15.83 10.45 2.45
N LEU A 124 -14.84 10.44 3.34
CA LEU A 124 -13.52 9.87 3.06
C LEU A 124 -13.60 8.35 2.88
N VAL A 125 -14.27 7.64 3.78
CA VAL A 125 -14.49 6.19 3.67
C VAL A 125 -15.15 5.86 2.34
N LYS A 126 -16.19 6.59 1.93
CA LYS A 126 -16.85 6.41 0.63
C LYS A 126 -15.90 6.61 -0.56
N LYS A 127 -14.91 7.52 -0.47
CA LYS A 127 -13.87 7.62 -1.51
C LYS A 127 -12.98 6.39 -1.52
N LEU A 128 -12.61 5.88 -0.34
CA LEU A 128 -11.72 4.72 -0.21
C LEU A 128 -12.36 3.40 -0.64
N THR A 129 -13.68 3.30 -0.74
CA THR A 129 -14.35 2.10 -1.31
C THR A 129 -14.31 2.08 -2.84
N VAL A 130 -14.01 3.21 -3.49
CA VAL A 130 -13.84 3.27 -4.94
C VAL A 130 -12.42 2.84 -5.28
N ASP A 131 -12.28 1.68 -5.93
CA ASP A 131 -10.97 1.07 -6.22
C ASP A 131 -9.97 2.00 -6.89
N SER A 132 -10.41 2.78 -7.88
CA SER A 132 -9.53 3.72 -8.55
C SER A 132 -8.97 4.73 -7.55
N LEU A 133 -9.82 5.43 -6.80
CA LEU A 133 -9.40 6.41 -5.79
C LEU A 133 -8.54 5.76 -4.71
N ASN A 134 -8.92 4.59 -4.21
CA ASN A 134 -8.16 3.86 -3.19
C ASN A 134 -6.73 3.55 -3.63
N ILE A 135 -6.55 3.12 -4.88
CA ILE A 135 -5.24 2.87 -5.48
C ILE A 135 -4.47 4.20 -5.69
N HIS A 136 -5.15 5.30 -6.02
CA HIS A 136 -4.51 6.62 -6.08
C HIS A 136 -3.98 7.07 -4.70
N TYR A 137 -4.72 6.85 -3.62
CA TYR A 137 -4.22 7.09 -2.25
C TYR A 137 -2.96 6.28 -1.95
N CYS A 138 -2.92 5.01 -2.36
CA CYS A 138 -1.74 4.16 -2.22
C CYS A 138 -0.51 4.76 -2.94
N ALA A 139 -0.67 5.10 -4.22
CA ALA A 139 0.41 5.66 -5.02
C ALA A 139 0.90 7.01 -4.48
N VAL A 140 -0.01 7.92 -4.15
CA VAL A 140 0.32 9.22 -3.54
C VAL A 140 1.09 9.05 -2.25
N TYR A 141 0.66 8.14 -1.37
CA TYR A 141 1.34 7.94 -0.10
C TYR A 141 2.77 7.42 -0.30
N LEU A 142 2.97 6.46 -1.21
CA LEU A 142 4.30 5.97 -1.57
C LEU A 142 5.18 7.09 -2.14
N ALA A 143 4.64 7.94 -3.00
CA ALA A 143 5.36 9.09 -3.55
C ALA A 143 5.72 10.14 -2.48
N MET A 144 4.83 10.41 -1.53
CA MET A 144 5.09 11.29 -0.38
C MET A 144 6.25 10.77 0.47
N ILE A 145 6.23 9.47 0.80
CA ILE A 145 7.32 8.81 1.53
C ILE A 145 8.63 8.92 0.74
N LYS A 146 8.61 8.56 -0.55
CA LYS A 146 9.79 8.60 -1.41
C LYS A 146 10.40 9.99 -1.48
N LYS A 147 9.58 11.02 -1.71
CA LYS A 147 9.99 12.43 -1.72
C LYS A 147 10.66 12.83 -0.41
N ARG A 148 10.00 12.57 0.72
CA ARG A 148 10.49 12.94 2.05
C ARG A 148 11.86 12.35 2.37
N TRP A 149 12.09 11.09 2.00
CA TRP A 149 13.38 10.41 2.20
C TRP A 149 14.47 10.97 1.30
N ASN A 150 14.17 11.18 0.02
CA ASN A 150 15.11 11.77 -0.94
C ASN A 150 15.53 13.20 -0.53
N GLU A 151 14.59 14.04 -0.08
CA GLU A 151 14.89 15.39 0.39
C GLU A 151 15.72 15.43 1.67
N ALA A 152 15.68 14.38 2.48
CA ALA A 152 16.54 14.20 3.63
C ALA A 152 17.93 13.63 3.29
N GLY A 153 18.23 13.40 2.00
CA GLY A 153 19.50 12.83 1.55
C GLY A 153 19.59 11.31 1.65
N TYR A 154 18.48 10.61 1.92
CA TYR A 154 18.44 9.15 2.00
C TYR A 154 17.78 8.57 0.77
N PHE A 155 18.59 8.29 -0.25
CA PHE A 155 18.12 7.77 -1.53
C PHE A 155 17.94 6.26 -1.52
N PHE A 156 16.90 5.80 -2.21
CA PHE A 156 16.66 4.38 -2.45
C PHE A 156 17.51 3.88 -3.62
N THR A 157 17.90 2.60 -3.57
CA THR A 157 18.52 1.92 -4.71
C THR A 157 17.48 1.08 -5.43
N PRO A 158 17.66 0.76 -6.73
CA PRO A 158 16.75 -0.12 -7.45
C PRO A 158 16.55 -1.50 -6.79
N PHE A 159 17.52 -1.96 -6.00
CA PHE A 159 17.47 -3.27 -5.32
C PHE A 159 16.64 -3.29 -4.04
N ASN A 160 16.43 -2.14 -3.40
CA ASN A 160 15.78 -2.06 -2.08
C ASN A 160 14.64 -1.03 -1.99
N GLU A 161 14.42 -0.21 -3.04
CA GLU A 161 13.39 0.83 -3.07
C GLU A 161 12.01 0.26 -2.69
N THR A 162 11.59 -0.82 -3.34
CA THR A 162 10.26 -1.40 -3.11
C THR A 162 10.09 -1.90 -1.69
N GLY A 163 11.05 -2.67 -1.18
CA GLY A 163 10.96 -3.21 0.17
C GLY A 163 11.01 -2.14 1.27
N LEU A 164 11.82 -1.10 1.10
CA LEU A 164 11.90 -0.01 2.06
C LEU A 164 10.65 0.88 2.03
N LEU A 165 10.16 1.26 0.85
CA LEU A 165 8.92 2.03 0.73
C LEU A 165 7.71 1.24 1.26
N ALA A 166 7.62 -0.05 0.97
CA ALA A 166 6.59 -0.94 1.52
C ALA A 166 6.68 -1.04 3.05
N THR A 167 7.90 -1.10 3.61
CA THR A 167 8.09 -1.11 5.06
C THR A 167 7.55 0.17 5.70
N LEU A 168 7.92 1.34 5.16
CA LEU A 168 7.46 2.63 5.64
C LEU A 168 5.95 2.82 5.50
N PHE A 169 5.39 2.36 4.37
CA PHE A 169 3.95 2.32 4.13
C PHE A 169 3.25 1.53 5.25
N SER A 170 3.73 0.32 5.56
CA SER A 170 3.12 -0.57 6.55
C SER A 170 3.21 -0.04 7.99
N LEU A 171 4.32 0.62 8.33
CA LEU A 171 4.55 1.19 9.67
C LEU A 171 3.74 2.47 9.89
N GLY A 172 3.47 3.22 8.82
CA GLY A 172 3.04 4.60 8.93
C GLY A 172 4.24 5.53 9.17
N ILE A 173 4.19 6.71 8.55
CA ILE A 173 5.18 7.78 8.76
C ILE A 173 4.94 8.59 10.04
N VAL A 174 3.77 8.47 10.66
CA VAL A 174 3.47 9.06 11.97
C VAL A 174 3.44 7.93 12.98
N LYS A 175 4.26 8.01 14.02
CA LYS A 175 4.29 7.05 15.12
C LYS A 175 3.01 7.17 15.94
N LEU A 176 2.73 6.17 16.77
CA LEU A 176 1.63 6.23 17.75
C LEU A 176 1.77 7.40 18.74
N SER A 177 3.00 7.87 18.99
CA SER A 177 3.27 9.07 19.80
C SER A 177 2.89 10.39 19.11
N GLY A 178 2.48 10.35 17.84
CA GLY A 178 2.20 11.54 17.02
C GLY A 178 3.43 12.14 16.34
N GLU A 179 4.63 11.64 16.64
CA GLU A 179 5.86 12.10 16.00
C GLU A 179 6.04 11.54 14.59
N GLU A 180 6.68 12.33 13.73
CA GLU A 180 7.16 11.84 12.44
C GLU A 180 8.22 10.74 12.64
N ARG A 181 8.15 9.71 11.78
CA ARG A 181 9.24 8.77 11.54
C ARG A 181 10.23 9.42 10.58
N LEU A 182 11.23 10.08 11.16
CA LEU A 182 12.25 10.78 10.39
C LEU A 182 13.08 9.81 9.52
N PRO A 183 13.47 10.24 8.30
CA PRO A 183 14.43 9.51 7.48
C PRO A 183 15.78 9.31 8.20
N HIS A 184 16.42 8.15 7.99
CA HIS A 184 17.72 7.82 8.58
C HIS A 184 18.46 6.76 7.74
N ALA A 185 19.79 6.70 7.87
CA ALA A 185 20.65 5.80 7.08
C ALA A 185 20.38 4.30 7.36
N ASN A 186 20.02 3.96 8.60
CA ASN A 186 19.85 2.57 9.04
C ASN A 186 18.44 2.02 8.78
N ALA A 187 17.77 2.48 7.71
CA ALA A 187 16.45 1.97 7.35
C ALA A 187 16.58 0.51 6.85
N ALA A 188 15.74 -0.37 7.37
CA ALA A 188 15.75 -1.79 7.04
C ALA A 188 14.35 -2.27 6.66
N MET A 189 14.27 -3.31 5.83
CA MET A 189 13.00 -3.93 5.48
C MET A 189 12.45 -4.71 6.67
N ASN A 190 11.14 -4.65 6.88
CA ASN A 190 10.44 -5.63 7.72
C ASN A 190 9.90 -6.77 6.84
N LYS A 191 9.25 -7.78 7.45
CA LYS A 191 8.64 -8.91 6.71
C LYS A 191 7.66 -8.47 5.62
N PHE A 192 6.93 -7.37 5.83
CA PHE A 192 6.02 -6.81 4.83
C PHE A 192 6.81 -6.28 3.63
N GLY A 193 7.85 -5.47 3.89
CA GLY A 193 8.76 -4.97 2.87
C GLY A 193 9.46 -6.07 2.09
N GLU A 194 9.96 -7.09 2.78
CA GLU A 194 10.57 -8.26 2.13
C GLU A 194 9.57 -8.97 1.20
N THR A 195 8.32 -9.10 1.62
CA THR A 195 7.27 -9.73 0.82
C THR A 195 7.00 -8.92 -0.46
N ALA A 196 6.85 -7.60 -0.33
CA ALA A 196 6.70 -6.71 -1.48
C ALA A 196 7.94 -6.76 -2.40
N GLN A 197 9.15 -6.74 -1.84
CA GLN A 197 10.39 -6.80 -2.62
C GLN A 197 10.54 -8.11 -3.40
N ARG A 198 10.23 -9.25 -2.76
CA ARG A 198 10.25 -10.56 -3.43
C ARG A 198 9.26 -10.60 -4.58
N PHE A 199 8.03 -10.13 -4.36
CA PHE A 199 7.00 -10.09 -5.40
C PHE A 199 7.36 -9.13 -6.55
N TYR A 200 7.93 -7.96 -6.23
CA TYR A 200 8.45 -7.01 -7.22
C TYR A 200 9.52 -7.64 -8.14
N ASN A 201 10.38 -8.48 -7.57
CA ASN A 201 11.43 -9.20 -8.29
C ASN A 201 10.91 -10.46 -9.01
N GLY A 202 9.66 -10.85 -8.79
CA GLY A 202 9.03 -12.01 -9.42
C GLY A 202 8.85 -11.84 -10.92
N PHE A 203 8.97 -12.95 -11.67
CA PHE A 203 8.85 -12.95 -13.12
C PHE A 203 7.43 -12.56 -13.59
N GLU A 204 6.41 -13.09 -12.93
CA GLU A 204 4.99 -12.88 -13.27
C GLU A 204 4.59 -11.40 -13.28
N LEU A 205 5.16 -10.61 -12.36
CA LEU A 205 4.85 -9.19 -12.25
C LEU A 205 5.56 -8.36 -13.33
N ARG A 206 6.76 -8.78 -13.78
CA ARG A 206 7.47 -8.11 -14.87
C ARG A 206 6.69 -8.15 -16.17
N GLU A 207 6.04 -9.27 -16.47
CA GLU A 207 5.24 -9.43 -17.69
C GLU A 207 3.94 -8.61 -17.64
N LYS A 208 3.28 -8.58 -16.47
CA LYS A 208 1.95 -7.98 -16.32
C LYS A 208 1.98 -6.48 -16.02
N PHE A 209 3.06 -6.01 -15.40
CA PHE A 209 3.30 -4.61 -14.99
C PHE A 209 4.71 -4.18 -15.43
N GLY A 210 5.02 -4.38 -16.72
CA GLY A 210 6.24 -3.88 -17.37
C GLY A 210 6.44 -2.38 -17.13
N GLU A 211 7.70 -1.94 -17.21
CA GLU A 211 8.16 -0.60 -16.80
C GLU A 211 7.33 0.57 -17.35
#